data_AF-A0A9D6TQP0-F1
#
_entry.id   AF-A0A9D6TQP0-F1
#
_cell.length_a   1.000
_cell.length_b   1.000
_cell.length_c   1.000
_cell.angle_alpha   90.00
_cell.angle_beta   90.00
_cell.angle_gamma   90.00
#
_symmetry.space_group_name_H-M   'P 1'
#
loop_
_entity.id
_entity.type
_entity.pdbx_description
1 polymer ?
#
loop_
_entity_poly.entity_id
_entity_poly.type
_entity_poly.pdbx_seq_one_letter_code
_entity_poly.pdbx_strand_id
1 'polypeptide(L)'
;MARPMEASPKRPRISVDVVPEVRRRLRLAAAKRDLTIRQYVLEAIEERLREDLGDEGEGVLTLTGKADPVLAELWDNSRDSAYDRI
;
A
#
# COMPACT_ATOMS: atom_id res chain seq x y z
N MET A 1 1.28 26.53 29.91
CA MET A 1 1.78 26.52 28.52
C MET A 1 0.90 25.57 27.71
N ALA A 2 0.24 26.06 26.65
CA ALA A 2 -0.61 25.22 25.80
C ALA A 2 0.26 24.41 24.84
N ARG A 3 0.07 23.10 24.75
CA ARG A 3 0.72 22.24 23.75
C ARG A 3 0.28 22.68 22.34
N PRO A 4 1.19 22.82 21.37
CA PRO A 4 0.80 23.01 19.99
C PRO A 4 0.10 21.71 19.53
N MET A 5 -1.16 21.82 19.11
CA MET A 5 -1.84 20.76 18.37
C MET A 5 -1.11 20.60 17.04
N GLU A 6 -0.39 19.49 16.87
CA GLU A 6 0.18 19.09 15.59
C GLU A 6 -0.96 19.01 14.56
N ALA A 7 -0.94 19.92 13.59
CA ALA A 7 -1.90 19.92 12.51
C ALA A 7 -1.74 18.60 11.74
N SER A 8 -2.78 17.75 11.76
CA SER A 8 -2.75 16.49 11.02
C SER A 8 -2.42 16.80 9.55
N PRO A 9 -1.43 16.11 8.95
CA PRO A 9 -1.00 16.37 7.59
C PRO A 9 -2.21 16.26 6.65
N LYS A 10 -2.41 17.29 5.82
CA LYS A 10 -3.52 17.34 4.87
C LYS A 10 -3.41 16.13 3.94
N ARG A 11 -4.40 15.23 4.00
CA ARG A 11 -4.49 14.11 3.06
C ARG A 11 -4.56 14.64 1.62
N PRO A 12 -3.69 14.17 0.71
CA PRO A 12 -3.73 14.60 -0.68
C PRO A 12 -5.09 14.25 -1.30
N ARG A 13 -5.61 15.14 -2.13
CA ARG A 13 -6.91 14.97 -2.80
C ARG A 13 -6.67 14.55 -4.25
N ILE A 14 -7.34 13.49 -4.67
CA ILE A 14 -7.35 13.05 -6.07
C ILE A 14 -8.74 13.40 -6.63
N SER A 15 -8.77 14.21 -7.69
CA SER A 15 -9.97 14.54 -8.44
C SER A 15 -10.02 13.67 -9.70
N VAL A 16 -11.13 12.97 -9.90
CA VAL A 16 -11.33 12.09 -11.07
C VAL A 16 -12.62 12.49 -11.76
N ASP A 17 -12.50 12.93 -13.01
CA ASP A 17 -13.65 13.17 -13.86
C ASP A 17 -14.20 11.85 -14.38
N VAL A 18 -15.49 11.62 -14.15
CA VAL A 18 -16.18 10.39 -14.57
C VAL A 18 -17.44 10.71 -15.35
N VAL A 19 -17.72 9.88 -16.34
CA VAL A 19 -18.99 9.98 -17.09
C VAL A 19 -20.19 9.60 -16.19
N PRO A 20 -21.40 10.12 -16.46
CA PRO A 20 -22.58 9.90 -15.63
C PRO A 20 -22.92 8.42 -15.39
N GLU A 21 -22.66 7.57 -16.38
CA GLU A 21 -22.90 6.12 -16.34
C GLU A 21 -22.01 5.45 -15.30
N VAL A 22 -20.73 5.82 -15.25
CA VAL A 22 -19.78 5.33 -14.26
C VAL A 22 -20.16 5.80 -12.86
N ARG A 23 -20.53 7.08 -12.71
CA ARG A 23 -21.02 7.61 -11.43
C ARG A 23 -22.27 6.87 -10.93
N ARG A 24 -23.19 6.51 -11.83
CA ARG A 24 -24.38 5.72 -11.48
C ARG A 24 -24.01 4.31 -11.01
N ARG A 25 -23.10 3.64 -11.71
CA ARG A 25 -22.60 2.30 -11.33
C ARG A 25 -21.89 2.32 -9.98
N LEU A 26 -21.03 3.31 -9.75
CA LEU A 26 -20.35 3.51 -8.46
C LEU A 26 -21.35 3.67 -7.31
N ARG A 27 -22.42 4.46 -7.51
CA ARG A 27 -23.46 4.63 -6.48
C ARG A 27 -24.19 3.32 -6.17
N LEU A 28 -24.54 2.55 -7.20
CA LEU A 28 -25.21 1.25 -7.00
C LEU A 28 -24.31 0.25 -6.28
N ALA A 29 -23.03 0.18 -6.66
CA ALA A 29 -22.07 -0.73 -6.03
C ALA A 29 -21.79 -0.37 -4.57
N ALA A 30 -21.63 0.93 -4.27
CA ALA A 30 -21.46 1.43 -2.91
C ALA A 30 -22.70 1.13 -2.05
N ALA A 31 -23.91 1.40 -2.58
CA ALA A 31 -25.16 1.10 -1.88
C ALA A 31 -25.34 -0.39 -1.59
N LYS A 32 -24.93 -1.28 -2.50
CA LYS A 32 -25.00 -2.74 -2.29
C LYS A 32 -24.13 -3.20 -1.11
N ARG A 33 -23.07 -2.46 -0.78
CA ARG A 33 -22.14 -2.77 0.32
C ARG A 33 -22.37 -1.91 1.57
N ASP A 34 -23.43 -1.09 1.60
CA ASP A 34 -23.69 -0.10 2.65
C ASP A 34 -22.52 0.88 2.90
N LEU A 35 -21.79 1.22 1.83
CA LEU A 35 -20.67 2.15 1.86
C LEU A 35 -21.02 3.49 1.23
N THR A 36 -20.34 4.55 1.68
CA THR A 36 -20.33 5.80 0.91
C THR A 36 -19.54 5.63 -0.39
N ILE A 37 -19.85 6.43 -1.41
CA ILE A 37 -19.10 6.41 -2.68
C ILE A 37 -17.59 6.62 -2.44
N ARG A 38 -17.23 7.49 -1.50
CA ARG A 38 -15.82 7.76 -1.16
C ARG A 38 -15.13 6.52 -0.60
N GLN A 39 -15.76 5.83 0.35
CA GLN A 39 -15.21 4.60 0.95
C GLN A 39 -15.10 3.50 -0.09
N TYR A 40 -16.17 3.26 -0.85
CA TYR A 40 -16.17 2.25 -1.91
C TYR A 40 -15.04 2.48 -2.93
N VAL A 41 -14.85 3.72 -3.38
CA VAL A 41 -13.76 4.05 -4.33
C VAL A 41 -12.40 3.86 -3.69
N LEU A 42 -12.21 4.28 -2.45
CA LEU A 42 -10.94 4.13 -1.75
C LEU A 42 -10.58 2.66 -1.55
N GLU A 43 -11.50 1.85 -1.04
CA GLU A 43 -11.32 0.41 -0.84
C GLU A 43 -11.02 -0.31 -2.16
N ALA A 44 -11.74 0.03 -3.23
CA ALA A 44 -11.49 -0.56 -4.55
C ALA A 44 -10.11 -0.20 -5.11
N ILE A 45 -9.63 1.02 -4.85
CA ILE A 45 -8.27 1.44 -5.22
C ILE A 45 -7.24 0.69 -4.39
N GLU A 46 -7.41 0.61 -3.08
CA GLU A 46 -6.49 -0.10 -2.17
C GLU A 46 -6.42 -1.60 -2.48
N GLU A 47 -7.55 -2.24 -2.75
CA GLU A 47 -7.63 -3.64 -3.16
C GLU A 47 -6.89 -3.87 -4.48
N ARG A 48 -7.13 -3.01 -5.48
CA ARG A 48 -6.42 -3.07 -6.77
C ARG A 48 -4.92 -2.84 -6.62
N LEU A 49 -4.51 -1.87 -5.81
CA LEU A 49 -3.09 -1.60 -5.56
C LEU A 49 -2.42 -2.78 -4.87
N ARG A 50 -3.10 -3.45 -3.93
CA ARG A 50 -2.60 -4.68 -3.30
C ARG A 50 -2.44 -5.82 -4.31
N GLU A 51 -3.38 -5.96 -5.23
CA GLU A 51 -3.27 -6.96 -6.32
C GLU A 51 -2.10 -6.63 -7.27
N ASP A 52 -1.92 -5.36 -7.62
CA ASP A 52 -0.95 -4.93 -8.63
C ASP A 52 0.49 -4.84 -8.07
N LEU A 53 0.65 -4.45 -6.80
CA LEU A 53 1.95 -4.23 -6.15
C LEU A 53 2.32 -5.30 -5.11
N GLY A 54 1.39 -6.22 -4.80
CA GLY A 54 1.50 -7.10 -3.64
C GLY A 54 1.16 -6.37 -2.34
N ASP A 55 1.07 -7.09 -1.22
CA ASP A 55 0.90 -6.44 0.07
C ASP A 55 2.20 -5.69 0.40
N GLU A 56 2.15 -4.36 0.53
CA GLU A 56 3.32 -3.55 0.91
C GLU A 56 3.89 -3.97 2.30
N GLY A 57 3.12 -4.75 3.07
CA GLY A 57 3.57 -5.44 4.29
C GLY A 57 4.40 -6.71 4.07
N GLU A 58 4.33 -7.33 2.89
CA GLU A 58 5.13 -8.52 2.50
C GLU A 58 6.29 -8.17 1.56
N GLY A 59 6.31 -6.96 0.98
CA GLY A 59 7.44 -6.44 0.20
C GLY A 59 8.75 -6.32 0.99
N VAL A 60 8.68 -6.27 2.33
CA VAL A 60 9.87 -6.29 3.22
C VAL A 60 10.36 -7.73 3.46
N LEU A 61 9.53 -8.76 3.25
CA LEU A 61 9.88 -10.17 3.46
C LEU A 61 10.27 -10.92 2.18
N THR A 62 10.05 -10.32 1.01
CA THR A 62 10.44 -10.86 -0.31
C THR A 62 11.86 -10.48 -0.73
N LEU A 63 12.69 -9.98 0.20
CA LEU A 63 14.15 -9.97 0.11
C LEU A 63 14.78 -11.33 0.52
N THR A 64 13.99 -12.40 0.57
CA THR A 64 14.47 -13.75 0.88
C THR A 64 15.11 -14.39 -0.35
N GLY A 65 16.37 -14.04 -0.66
CA GLY A 65 17.38 -14.84 -1.39
C GLY A 65 17.06 -15.43 -2.78
N LYS A 66 15.81 -15.37 -3.25
CA LYS A 66 15.32 -15.95 -4.51
C LYS A 66 15.02 -14.89 -5.56
N ALA A 67 14.96 -13.62 -5.18
CA ALA A 67 14.56 -12.52 -6.05
C ALA A 67 15.70 -11.96 -6.91
N ASP A 68 16.98 -12.21 -6.55
CA ASP A 68 18.13 -11.76 -7.33
C ASP A 68 19.38 -12.63 -7.02
N PRO A 69 19.94 -13.37 -7.99
CA PRO A 69 21.14 -14.19 -7.76
C PRO A 69 22.38 -13.34 -7.43
N VAL A 70 22.44 -12.08 -7.88
CA VAL A 70 23.55 -11.17 -7.57
C VAL A 70 23.50 -10.70 -6.12
N LEU A 71 22.29 -10.46 -5.59
CA LEU A 71 22.12 -10.13 -4.17
C LEU A 71 22.34 -11.33 -3.26
N ALA A 72 22.06 -12.56 -3.72
CA ALA A 72 22.36 -13.78 -2.98
C ALA A 72 23.87 -13.99 -2.80
N GLU A 73 24.69 -13.76 -3.84
CA GLU A 73 26.16 -13.82 -3.74
C GLU A 73 26.73 -12.74 -2.81
N LEU A 74 26.15 -11.54 -2.80
CA LEU A 74 26.58 -10.46 -1.91
C LEU A 74 26.21 -10.72 -0.45
N TRP A 75 25.13 -11.48 -0.21
CA TRP A 75 24.66 -11.85 1.12
C TRP A 75 25.39 -13.09 1.68
N ASP A 76 25.85 -14.01 0.83
CA ASP A 76 26.71 -15.15 1.20
C ASP A 76 28.18 -14.72 1.40
N ASN A 77 28.37 -13.61 2.10
CA ASN A 77 29.68 -13.07 2.40
C ASN A 77 30.21 -13.68 3.70
N SER A 78 31.28 -14.47 3.58
CA SER A 78 31.99 -15.09 4.71
C SER A 78 32.53 -14.11 5.76
N ARG A 79 32.47 -12.80 5.51
CA ARG A 79 32.86 -11.76 6.48
C ARG A 79 31.75 -11.45 7.50
N ASP A 80 30.49 -11.75 7.20
CA ASP A 80 29.36 -11.46 8.10
C ASP A 80 29.18 -12.52 9.19
N SER A 81 29.78 -13.70 9.05
CA SER A 81 29.80 -14.75 10.10
C SER A 81 30.52 -14.32 11.39
N ALA A 82 31.18 -13.15 11.38
CA ALA A 82 31.78 -12.55 12.56
C ALA A 82 30.73 -12.02 13.55
N TYR A 83 29.49 -11.78 13.10
CA TYR A 83 28.40 -11.25 13.91
C TYR A 83 27.37 -12.31 14.36
N ASP A 84 27.49 -13.56 13.90
CA ASP A 84 26.62 -14.68 14.29
C ASP A 84 26.75 -15.10 15.78
N ARG A 85 27.70 -14.53 16.53
CA ARG A 85 28.00 -14.90 17.92
C ARG A 85 27.84 -13.75 18.92
N ILE A 86 26.80 -12.93 18.76
CA ILE A 86 26.33 -12.01 19.79
C ILE A 86 24.85 -12.29 20.03
#